data_AF-A0AAD5JR21-F1
#
_entry.id   AF-A0AAD5JR21-F1
#
_cell.length_a   1.000
_cell.length_b   1.000
_cell.length_c   1.000
_cell.angle_alpha   90.00
_cell.angle_beta   90.00
_cell.angle_gamma   90.00
#
_symmetry.space_group_name_H-M   'P 1'
#
loop_
_entity.id
_entity.type
_entity.pdbx_description
1 polymer ?
#
loop_
_entity_poly.entity_id
_entity_poly.type
_entity_poly.pdbx_seq_one_letter_code
_entity_poly.pdbx_strand_id
1 'polypeptide(L)'
;MVSSDNDMKNRQEEIRRQREADSRDQRNVDRLDDMTLQILRKYRKRLEPSGYTSLPELWPDLKQVIDLSIQLEPYQAIQRLLNLTNYFYEFCHGYRADTEQDEFQEYFQHVENTWIYLFRQEGLGMTDRIRALNVLRDGHQLAAQELGVPDALNEALKAGLIQLQPQQEEEEPLATAIDEGQEGAQK
;
A
#
# COMPACT_ATOMS: atom_id res chain seq x y z
N MET A 1 -17.08 22.15 41.77
CA MET A 1 -17.99 22.18 40.59
C MET A 1 -17.34 22.70 39.30
N VAL A 2 -16.05 23.08 39.27
CA VAL A 2 -15.38 23.63 38.07
C VAL A 2 -14.85 22.57 37.09
N SER A 3 -14.74 21.30 37.51
CA SER A 3 -14.18 20.20 36.70
C SER A 3 -15.03 19.85 35.48
N SER A 4 -16.35 19.82 35.64
CA SER A 4 -17.28 19.31 34.60
C SER A 4 -17.37 20.22 33.37
N ASP A 5 -17.18 21.53 33.52
CA ASP A 5 -17.24 22.48 32.40
C ASP A 5 -15.94 22.49 31.58
N ASN A 6 -14.79 22.26 32.23
CA ASN A 6 -13.52 22.09 31.54
C ASN A 6 -13.47 20.76 30.77
N ASP A 7 -14.02 19.68 31.36
CA ASP A 7 -14.10 18.38 30.70
C ASP A 7 -15.05 18.41 29.48
N MET A 8 -16.18 19.13 29.58
CA MET A 8 -17.07 19.33 28.42
C MET A 8 -16.43 20.16 27.31
N LYS A 9 -15.73 21.25 27.65
CA LYS A 9 -15.03 22.07 26.65
C LYS A 9 -13.90 21.30 25.95
N ASN A 10 -13.14 20.51 26.70
CA ASN A 10 -12.08 19.66 26.13
C ASN A 10 -12.66 18.61 25.18
N ARG A 11 -13.75 17.93 25.55
CA ARG A 11 -14.44 16.98 24.66
C ARG A 11 -15.02 17.65 23.41
N GLN A 12 -15.59 18.85 23.53
CA GLN A 12 -16.11 19.59 22.37
C GLN A 12 -15.00 19.98 21.40
N GLU A 13 -13.85 20.40 21.92
CA GLU A 13 -12.68 20.75 21.11
C GLU A 13 -12.07 19.51 20.44
N GLU A 14 -12.00 18.38 21.14
CA GLU A 14 -11.54 17.09 20.58
C GLU A 14 -12.46 16.61 19.45
N ILE A 15 -13.78 16.66 19.65
CA ILE A 15 -14.77 16.32 18.60
C ILE A 15 -14.62 17.26 17.39
N ARG A 16 -14.39 18.55 17.61
CA ARG A 16 -14.18 19.52 16.53
C ARG A 16 -12.93 19.19 15.72
N ARG A 17 -11.82 18.90 16.39
CA ARG A 17 -10.56 18.51 15.74
C ARG A 17 -10.69 17.22 14.94
N GLN A 18 -11.38 16.22 15.49
CA GLN A 18 -11.63 14.97 14.78
C GLN A 18 -12.43 15.22 13.48
N ARG A 19 -13.52 16.00 13.56
CA ARG A 19 -14.31 16.35 12.37
C ARG A 19 -13.52 17.12 11.32
N GLU A 20 -12.63 18.00 11.75
CA GLU A 20 -11.75 18.74 10.84
C GLU A 20 -10.71 17.82 10.17
N ALA A 21 -10.17 16.84 10.90
CA ALA A 21 -9.28 15.82 10.36
C ALA A 21 -10.01 14.93 9.33
N ASP A 22 -11.16 14.36 9.72
CA ASP A 22 -12.00 13.52 8.85
C ASP A 22 -12.39 14.28 7.56
N SER A 23 -12.72 15.58 7.67
CA SER A 23 -13.03 16.40 6.51
C SER A 23 -11.83 16.67 5.60
N ARG A 24 -10.61 16.74 6.14
CA ARG A 24 -9.39 16.90 5.32
C ARG A 24 -9.07 15.60 4.60
N ASP A 25 -9.20 14.47 5.29
CA ASP A 25 -8.94 13.15 4.71
C ASP A 25 -9.91 12.86 3.58
N GLN A 26 -11.20 13.16 3.76
CA GLN A 26 -12.18 13.04 2.69
C GLN A 26 -11.83 13.91 1.47
N ARG A 27 -11.37 15.16 1.67
CA ARG A 27 -10.94 16.01 0.56
C ARG A 27 -9.72 15.46 -0.17
N ASN A 28 -8.79 14.83 0.55
CA ASN A 28 -7.62 14.20 -0.05
C ASN A 28 -8.03 12.99 -0.90
N VAL A 29 -8.97 12.18 -0.39
CA VAL A 29 -9.59 11.05 -1.09
C VAL A 29 -10.29 11.55 -2.37
N ASP A 30 -11.18 12.54 -2.28
CA ASP A 30 -11.92 13.07 -3.42
C ASP A 30 -10.97 13.64 -4.50
N ARG A 31 -9.92 14.34 -4.08
CA ARG A 31 -8.89 14.87 -4.99
C ARG A 31 -8.18 13.76 -5.75
N LEU A 32 -7.85 12.65 -5.09
CA LEU A 32 -7.18 11.51 -5.73
C LEU A 32 -8.10 10.80 -6.70
N ASP A 33 -9.40 10.72 -6.40
CA ASP A 33 -10.39 10.18 -7.34
C ASP A 33 -10.51 11.04 -8.59
N ASP A 34 -10.56 12.36 -8.44
CA ASP A 34 -10.58 13.29 -9.57
C ASP A 34 -9.33 13.17 -10.44
N MET A 35 -8.13 13.06 -9.83
CA MET A 35 -6.88 12.85 -10.57
C MET A 35 -6.90 11.51 -11.32
N THR A 36 -7.32 10.43 -10.67
CA THR A 36 -7.44 9.10 -11.28
C THR A 36 -8.41 9.12 -12.46
N LEU A 37 -9.57 9.76 -12.30
CA LEU A 37 -10.57 9.90 -13.36
C LEU A 37 -10.04 10.70 -14.55
N GLN A 38 -9.24 11.74 -14.32
CA GLN A 38 -8.63 12.51 -15.40
C GLN A 38 -7.64 11.66 -16.21
N ILE A 39 -6.81 10.85 -15.53
CA ILE A 39 -5.88 9.92 -16.19
C ILE A 39 -6.67 8.92 -17.04
N LEU A 40 -7.70 8.28 -16.48
CA LEU A 40 -8.52 7.31 -17.20
C LEU A 40 -9.24 7.92 -18.40
N ARG A 41 -9.74 9.16 -18.28
CA ARG A 41 -10.39 9.87 -19.40
C ARG A 41 -9.41 10.14 -20.53
N LYS A 42 -8.19 10.58 -20.22
CA LYS A 42 -7.14 10.81 -21.23
C LYS A 42 -6.64 9.52 -21.85
N TYR A 43 -6.46 8.46 -21.06
CA TYR A 43 -6.08 7.14 -21.56
C TYR A 43 -7.10 6.55 -22.56
N ARG A 44 -8.40 6.71 -22.27
CA ARG A 44 -9.46 6.28 -23.21
C ARG A 44 -9.40 7.02 -24.55
N LYS A 45 -8.83 8.22 -24.56
CA LYS A 45 -8.62 9.06 -25.74
C LYS A 45 -7.23 8.91 -26.36
N ARG A 46 -6.49 7.83 -26.08
CA ARG A 46 -5.12 7.61 -26.58
C ARG A 46 -4.96 7.63 -28.11
N LEU A 47 -6.05 7.48 -28.86
CA LEU A 47 -6.07 7.60 -30.33
C LEU A 47 -6.43 9.02 -30.82
N GLU A 48 -6.71 9.95 -29.91
CA GLU A 48 -7.06 11.34 -30.18
C GLU A 48 -5.91 12.27 -29.74
N PRO A 49 -5.77 13.46 -30.35
CA PRO A 49 -4.74 14.45 -29.96
C PRO A 49 -4.84 14.96 -28.51
N SER A 50 -5.95 14.68 -27.81
CA SER A 50 -6.17 15.13 -26.42
C SER A 50 -5.91 14.07 -25.35
N GLY A 51 -5.55 12.84 -25.76
CA GLY A 51 -5.17 11.75 -24.86
C GLY A 51 -3.67 11.62 -24.68
N TYR A 52 -3.25 10.63 -23.87
CA TYR A 52 -1.85 10.23 -23.78
C TYR A 52 -1.48 9.40 -25.01
N THR A 53 -0.39 9.77 -25.68
CA THR A 53 0.06 9.07 -26.89
C THR A 53 1.02 7.92 -26.59
N SER A 54 1.65 7.94 -25.41
CA SER A 54 2.56 6.89 -24.94
C SER A 54 2.48 6.71 -23.42
N LEU A 55 3.04 5.61 -22.91
CA LEU A 55 3.12 5.38 -21.47
C LEU A 55 4.02 6.40 -20.75
N PRO A 56 5.18 6.83 -21.30
CA PRO A 56 5.99 7.89 -20.70
C PRO A 56 5.25 9.23 -20.49
N GLU A 57 4.26 9.56 -21.32
CA GLU A 57 3.42 10.74 -21.11
C GLU A 57 2.39 10.55 -19.98
N LEU A 58 1.84 9.33 -19.85
CA LEU A 58 0.85 8.98 -18.83
C LEU A 58 1.50 8.82 -17.45
N TRP A 59 2.68 8.22 -17.43
CA TRP A 59 3.35 7.74 -16.21
C TRP A 59 3.53 8.81 -15.14
N PRO A 60 4.00 10.05 -15.43
CA PRO A 60 4.18 11.08 -14.41
C PRO A 60 2.90 11.39 -13.63
N ASP A 61 1.75 11.43 -14.32
CA ASP A 61 0.46 11.71 -13.70
C ASP A 61 0.02 10.53 -12.82
N LEU A 62 0.16 9.30 -13.30
CA LEU A 62 -0.15 8.10 -12.52
C LEU A 62 0.74 7.95 -11.30
N LYS A 63 2.06 8.13 -11.49
CA LYS A 63 3.06 8.07 -10.44
C LYS A 63 2.72 9.05 -9.31
N GLN A 64 2.33 10.27 -9.65
CA GLN A 64 1.91 11.26 -8.67
C GLN A 64 0.71 10.77 -7.84
N VAL A 65 -0.29 10.15 -8.47
CA VAL A 65 -1.46 9.61 -7.75
C VAL A 65 -1.06 8.45 -6.84
N ILE A 66 -0.15 7.58 -7.28
CA ILE A 66 0.41 6.49 -6.46
C ILE A 66 1.14 7.05 -5.24
N ASP A 67 2.04 8.02 -5.44
CA ASP A 67 2.84 8.65 -4.37
C ASP A 67 1.97 9.37 -3.34
N LEU A 68 0.87 9.98 -3.77
CA LEU A 68 -0.07 10.64 -2.85
C LEU A 68 -0.99 9.63 -2.15
N SER A 69 -1.29 8.49 -2.77
CA SER A 69 -2.18 7.47 -2.20
C SER A 69 -1.58 6.82 -0.96
N ILE A 70 -0.25 6.67 -0.89
CA ILE A 70 0.44 6.14 0.30
C ILE A 70 0.48 7.11 1.49
N GLN A 71 0.06 8.36 1.30
CA GLN A 71 -0.04 9.35 2.38
C GLN A 71 -1.38 9.28 3.13
N LEU A 72 -2.31 8.45 2.65
CA LEU A 72 -3.59 8.20 3.32
C LEU A 72 -3.43 7.16 4.43
N GLU A 73 -4.47 7.03 5.25
CA GLU A 73 -4.57 5.94 6.22
C GLU A 73 -4.40 4.57 5.53
N PRO A 74 -3.71 3.59 6.16
CA PRO A 74 -3.32 2.33 5.51
C PRO A 74 -4.47 1.60 4.81
N TYR A 75 -5.66 1.59 5.43
CA TYR A 75 -6.85 0.95 4.86
C TYR A 75 -7.38 1.67 3.61
N GLN A 76 -7.21 2.99 3.49
CA GLN A 76 -7.58 3.75 2.30
C GLN A 76 -6.51 3.61 1.22
N ALA A 77 -5.24 3.67 1.61
CA ALA A 77 -4.10 3.50 0.73
C ALA A 77 -4.16 2.15 0.01
N ILE A 78 -4.45 1.05 0.72
CA ILE A 78 -4.50 -0.28 0.10
C ILE A 78 -5.63 -0.42 -0.93
N GLN A 79 -6.85 0.05 -0.63
CA GLN A 79 -7.96 -0.02 -1.59
C GLN A 79 -7.65 0.77 -2.86
N ARG A 80 -6.97 1.91 -2.73
CA ARG A 80 -6.56 2.73 -3.87
C ARG A 80 -5.44 2.08 -4.68
N LEU A 81 -4.40 1.59 -4.01
CA LEU A 81 -3.30 0.93 -4.69
C LEU A 81 -3.75 -0.33 -5.42
N LEU A 82 -4.72 -1.09 -4.92
CA LEU A 82 -5.33 -2.20 -5.66
C LEU A 82 -5.87 -1.74 -7.02
N ASN A 83 -6.62 -0.64 -7.06
CA ASN A 83 -7.19 -0.11 -8.30
C ASN A 83 -6.12 0.49 -9.22
N LEU A 84 -5.24 1.33 -8.69
CA LEU A 84 -4.18 2.00 -9.45
C LEU A 84 -3.20 0.99 -10.06
N THR A 85 -2.90 -0.10 -9.35
CA THR A 85 -2.03 -1.17 -9.83
C THR A 85 -2.69 -1.93 -10.99
N ASN A 86 -3.99 -2.22 -10.91
CA ASN A 86 -4.71 -2.81 -12.03
C ASN A 86 -4.75 -1.88 -13.25
N TYR A 87 -5.01 -0.58 -13.05
CA TYR A 87 -4.95 0.40 -14.14
C TYR A 87 -3.56 0.51 -14.75
N PHE A 88 -2.51 0.49 -13.93
CA PHE A 88 -1.14 0.47 -14.40
C PHE A 88 -0.90 -0.71 -15.36
N TYR A 89 -1.35 -1.91 -15.00
CA TYR A 89 -1.22 -3.08 -15.88
C TYR A 89 -2.01 -2.92 -17.20
N GLU A 90 -3.23 -2.37 -17.13
CA GLU A 90 -4.01 -2.05 -18.33
C GLU A 90 -3.28 -1.05 -19.24
N PHE A 91 -2.62 -0.05 -18.66
CA PHE A 91 -1.84 0.93 -19.42
C PHE A 91 -0.60 0.31 -20.04
N CYS A 92 0.14 -0.51 -19.28
CA CYS A 92 1.29 -1.25 -19.80
C CYS A 92 0.91 -2.12 -21.00
N HIS A 93 -0.19 -2.86 -20.89
CA HIS A 93 -0.70 -3.65 -22.01
C HIS A 93 -1.14 -2.76 -23.19
N GLY A 94 -1.78 -1.62 -22.91
CA GLY A 94 -2.27 -0.68 -23.92
C GLY A 94 -1.18 0.03 -24.73
N TYR A 95 0.00 0.24 -24.14
CA TYR A 95 1.14 0.93 -24.76
C TYR A 95 2.35 0.03 -25.00
N ARG A 96 2.21 -1.29 -24.86
CA ARG A 96 3.31 -2.27 -24.96
C ARG A 96 4.15 -2.19 -26.23
N ALA A 97 3.59 -1.69 -27.33
CA ALA A 97 4.29 -1.59 -28.61
C ALA A 97 5.17 -0.33 -28.70
N ASP A 98 4.91 0.65 -27.85
CA ASP A 98 5.46 2.01 -27.92
C ASP A 98 6.25 2.39 -26.65
N THR A 99 6.56 1.41 -25.80
CA THR A 99 7.27 1.60 -24.53
C THR A 99 8.45 0.63 -24.47
N GLU A 100 9.61 1.14 -24.09
CA GLU A 100 10.84 0.36 -24.02
C GLU A 100 10.91 -0.48 -22.73
N GLN A 101 11.71 -1.55 -22.75
CA GLN A 101 11.80 -2.48 -21.63
C GLN A 101 12.37 -1.83 -20.35
N ASP A 102 13.33 -0.93 -20.50
CA ASP A 102 13.94 -0.19 -19.38
C ASP A 102 12.95 0.79 -18.74
N GLU A 103 12.09 1.42 -19.53
CA GLU A 103 10.96 2.23 -19.03
C GLU A 103 9.99 1.39 -18.20
N PHE A 104 9.60 0.20 -18.70
CA PHE A 104 8.78 -0.72 -17.92
C PHE A 104 9.46 -1.11 -16.60
N GLN A 105 10.75 -1.42 -16.64
CA GLN A 105 11.50 -1.77 -15.44
C GLN A 105 11.45 -0.65 -14.39
N GLU A 106 11.64 0.61 -14.79
CA GLU A 106 11.51 1.76 -13.90
C GLU A 106 10.11 1.84 -13.27
N TYR A 107 9.06 1.68 -14.09
CA TYR A 107 7.68 1.86 -13.64
C TYR A 107 7.26 0.75 -12.67
N PHE A 108 7.57 -0.51 -13.01
CA PHE A 108 7.34 -1.65 -12.12
C PHE A 108 8.14 -1.55 -10.83
N GLN A 109 9.38 -1.07 -10.87
CA GLN A 109 10.20 -0.87 -9.66
C GLN A 109 9.57 0.17 -8.73
N HIS A 110 9.00 1.24 -9.28
CA HIS A 110 8.30 2.23 -8.47
C HIS A 110 7.07 1.63 -7.79
N VAL A 111 6.21 0.94 -8.56
CA VAL A 111 5.03 0.24 -8.01
C VAL A 111 5.43 -0.78 -6.95
N GLU A 112 6.49 -1.55 -7.17
CA GLU A 112 7.03 -2.50 -6.22
C GLU A 112 7.40 -1.82 -4.89
N ASN A 113 8.17 -0.73 -4.95
CA ASN A 113 8.60 0.00 -3.77
C ASN A 113 7.42 0.56 -2.97
N THR A 114 6.38 1.04 -3.66
CA THR A 114 5.14 1.52 -3.04
C THR A 114 4.44 0.40 -2.28
N TRP A 115 4.32 -0.79 -2.87
CA TRP A 115 3.72 -1.94 -2.20
C TRP A 115 4.54 -2.45 -1.02
N ILE A 116 5.88 -2.50 -1.15
CA ILE A 116 6.78 -2.84 -0.05
C ILE A 116 6.58 -1.87 1.11
N TYR A 117 6.50 -0.56 0.84
CA TYR A 117 6.24 0.45 1.85
C TYR A 117 4.90 0.20 2.55
N LEU A 118 3.83 -0.05 1.79
CA LEU A 118 2.51 -0.27 2.34
C LEU A 118 2.46 -1.54 3.21
N PHE A 119 3.05 -2.66 2.77
CA PHE A 119 3.03 -3.91 3.54
C PHE A 119 3.72 -3.82 4.91
N ARG A 120 4.65 -2.87 5.07
CA ARG A 120 5.33 -2.58 6.35
C ARG A 120 4.48 -1.74 7.31
N GLN A 121 3.37 -1.17 6.85
CA GLN A 121 2.46 -0.43 7.71
C GLN A 121 1.63 -1.39 8.58
N GLU A 122 1.38 -0.97 9.80
CA GLU A 122 0.44 -1.64 10.71
C GLU A 122 -1.01 -1.37 10.29
N GLY A 123 -1.95 -2.17 10.79
CA GLY A 123 -3.38 -1.96 10.56
C GLY A 123 -3.94 -2.48 9.23
N LEU A 124 -3.12 -3.11 8.38
CA LEU A 124 -3.62 -3.78 7.18
C LEU A 124 -4.25 -5.14 7.50
N GLY A 125 -5.53 -5.26 7.17
CA GLY A 125 -6.29 -6.51 7.34
C GLY A 125 -5.82 -7.64 6.42
N MET A 126 -5.98 -8.87 6.89
CA MET A 126 -5.59 -10.09 6.17
C MET A 126 -6.22 -10.19 4.76
N THR A 127 -7.50 -9.84 4.65
CA THR A 127 -8.23 -9.88 3.38
C THR A 127 -7.61 -8.97 2.33
N ASP A 128 -7.22 -7.75 2.71
CA ASP A 128 -6.63 -6.79 1.78
C ASP A 128 -5.21 -7.20 1.38
N ARG A 129 -4.45 -7.80 2.30
CA ARG A 129 -3.14 -8.38 1.98
C ARG A 129 -3.23 -9.50 0.95
N ILE A 130 -4.21 -10.40 1.08
CA ILE A 130 -4.45 -11.48 0.10
C ILE A 130 -4.83 -10.89 -1.27
N ARG A 131 -5.70 -9.87 -1.30
CA ARG A 131 -6.06 -9.18 -2.54
C ARG A 131 -4.85 -8.53 -3.20
N ALA A 132 -4.00 -7.87 -2.42
CA ALA A 132 -2.78 -7.24 -2.89
C ALA A 132 -1.82 -8.27 -3.52
N LEU A 133 -1.62 -9.41 -2.86
CA LEU A 133 -0.79 -10.49 -3.41
C LEU A 133 -1.31 -11.04 -4.74
N ASN A 134 -2.63 -11.20 -4.90
CA ASN A 134 -3.19 -11.63 -6.16
C ASN A 134 -2.92 -10.61 -7.29
N VAL A 135 -3.17 -9.32 -7.02
CA VAL A 135 -2.89 -8.24 -7.98
C VAL A 135 -1.40 -8.17 -8.33
N LEU A 136 -0.51 -8.30 -7.34
CA LEU A 136 0.93 -8.30 -7.57
C LEU A 136 1.39 -9.51 -8.40
N ARG A 137 0.81 -10.69 -8.16
CA ARG A 137 1.13 -11.90 -8.92
C ARG A 137 0.71 -11.76 -10.37
N ASP A 138 -0.48 -11.21 -10.62
CA ASP A 138 -0.98 -11.00 -11.97
C ASP A 138 -0.09 -9.99 -12.73
N GLY A 139 0.36 -8.92 -12.05
CA GLY A 139 1.33 -7.97 -12.59
C GLY A 139 2.70 -8.57 -12.88
N HIS A 140 3.21 -9.41 -11.98
CA HIS A 140 4.48 -10.12 -12.17
C HIS A 140 4.40 -11.02 -13.40
N GLN A 141 3.29 -11.76 -13.55
CA GLN A 141 3.07 -12.61 -14.71
C GLN A 141 3.03 -11.80 -16.02
N LEU A 142 2.28 -10.69 -16.04
CA LEU A 142 2.23 -9.77 -17.18
C LEU A 142 3.65 -9.27 -17.54
N ALA A 143 4.39 -8.78 -16.55
CA ALA A 143 5.71 -8.22 -16.74
C ALA A 143 6.70 -9.25 -17.32
N ALA A 144 6.68 -10.48 -16.79
CA ALA A 144 7.56 -11.55 -17.23
C ALA A 144 7.19 -12.09 -18.62
N GLN A 145 5.89 -12.25 -18.92
CA GLN A 145 5.44 -12.93 -20.14
C GLN A 145 5.27 -11.99 -21.33
N GLU A 146 4.90 -10.73 -21.11
CA GLU A 146 4.54 -9.81 -22.19
C GLU A 146 5.51 -8.63 -22.33
N LEU A 147 6.19 -8.22 -21.24
CA LEU A 147 6.93 -6.95 -21.21
C LEU A 147 8.44 -7.13 -21.04
N GLY A 148 8.93 -8.37 -20.90
CA GLY A 148 10.35 -8.66 -20.77
C GLY A 148 10.98 -8.25 -19.43
N VAL A 149 10.17 -8.02 -18.38
CA VAL A 149 10.66 -7.64 -17.04
C VAL A 149 10.39 -8.79 -16.04
N PRO A 150 11.16 -9.89 -16.10
CA PRO A 150 10.86 -11.12 -15.37
C PRO A 150 10.98 -10.99 -13.85
N ASP A 151 11.70 -9.99 -13.35
CA ASP A 151 11.90 -9.80 -11.91
C ASP A 151 10.96 -8.76 -11.29
N ALA A 152 10.05 -8.17 -12.07
CA ALA A 152 9.13 -7.14 -11.58
C ALA A 152 8.24 -7.66 -10.44
N LEU A 153 8.06 -6.83 -9.41
CA LEU A 153 7.17 -7.06 -8.25
C LEU A 153 7.55 -8.24 -7.34
N ASN A 154 8.68 -8.92 -7.61
CA ASN A 154 9.14 -10.06 -6.83
C ASN A 154 9.36 -9.70 -5.35
N GLU A 155 9.95 -8.54 -5.08
CA GLU A 155 10.25 -8.14 -3.70
C GLU A 155 8.99 -7.71 -2.96
N ALA A 156 8.02 -7.08 -3.65
CA ALA A 156 6.71 -6.79 -3.08
C ALA A 156 5.93 -8.07 -2.74
N LEU A 157 5.97 -9.09 -3.61
CA LEU A 157 5.36 -10.40 -3.35
C LEU A 157 5.98 -11.08 -2.12
N LYS A 158 7.30 -11.09 -2.01
CA LYS A 158 8.01 -11.61 -0.82
C LYS A 158 7.61 -10.85 0.44
N ALA A 159 7.61 -9.52 0.39
CA ALA A 159 7.22 -8.68 1.53
C ALA A 159 5.79 -8.95 2.00
N GLY A 160 4.85 -9.11 1.06
CA GLY A 160 3.46 -9.44 1.38
C GLY A 160 3.30 -10.83 2.00
N LEU A 161 4.07 -11.82 1.55
CA LEU A 161 4.03 -13.20 2.08
C LEU A 161 4.60 -13.34 3.50
N ILE A 162 5.69 -12.64 3.82
CA ILE A 162 6.29 -12.65 5.17
C ILE A 162 5.25 -12.23 6.22
N GLN A 163 4.42 -11.24 5.89
CA GLN A 163 3.39 -10.72 6.78
C GLN A 163 2.16 -11.64 6.94
N LEU A 164 2.06 -12.71 6.14
CA LEU A 164 1.01 -13.74 6.29
C LEU A 164 1.46 -14.93 7.13
N GLN A 165 2.75 -15.04 7.46
CA GLN A 165 3.22 -16.09 8.32
C GLN A 165 2.76 -15.79 9.76
N PRO A 166 2.18 -16.76 10.49
CA PRO A 166 1.95 -16.57 11.91
C PRO A 166 3.29 -16.22 12.55
N GLN A 167 3.33 -15.12 13.31
CA GLN A 167 4.47 -14.81 14.15
C GLN A 167 4.70 -16.05 15.01
N GLN A 168 5.79 -16.78 14.74
CA GLN A 168 6.21 -17.82 15.65
C GLN A 168 6.59 -17.08 16.93
N GLU A 169 5.76 -17.21 17.97
CA GLU A 169 6.12 -16.81 19.31
C GLU A 169 7.46 -17.49 19.61
N GLU A 170 8.53 -16.71 19.77
CA GLU A 170 9.78 -17.20 20.34
C GLU A 170 9.44 -17.64 21.77
N GLU A 171 9.12 -18.92 21.96
CA GLU A 171 9.16 -19.54 23.27
C GLU A 171 10.59 -19.44 23.78
N GLU A 172 10.85 -18.47 24.67
CA GLU A 172 12.05 -18.46 25.49
C GLU A 172 12.14 -19.82 26.20
N PRO A 173 13.26 -20.58 26.09
CA PRO A 173 13.38 -21.80 26.84
C PRO A 173 13.43 -21.45 28.33
N LEU A 174 12.43 -21.90 29.11
CA LEU A 174 12.47 -21.86 30.56
C LEU A 174 13.77 -22.51 31.02
N ALA A 175 14.73 -21.68 31.44
CA ALA A 175 15.90 -22.14 32.15
C ALA A 175 15.40 -22.80 33.45
N THR A 176 15.51 -24.13 33.50
CA THR A 176 15.38 -24.94 34.71
C THR A 176 16.27 -24.36 35.81
N ALA A 177 15.68 -23.61 36.73
CA ALA A 177 16.27 -23.34 38.03
C ALA A 177 16.12 -24.61 38.87
N ILE A 178 17.17 -25.43 38.87
CA ILE A 178 17.38 -26.47 39.86
C ILE A 178 17.62 -25.73 41.19
N ASP A 179 16.62 -25.77 42.07
CA ASP A 179 16.76 -25.29 43.44
C ASP A 179 17.57 -26.33 44.23
N GLU A 180 18.87 -26.07 44.39
CA GLU A 180 19.74 -26.79 45.31
C GLU A 180 19.35 -26.45 46.76
N GLY A 181 18.37 -27.17 47.28
CA GLY A 181 18.04 -27.16 48.71
C GLY A 181 19.13 -27.81 49.54
N GLN A 182 20.13 -27.03 49.97
CA GLN A 182 20.94 -27.30 51.16
C GLN A 182 20.40 -26.50 52.34
N GLU A 183 19.95 -27.22 53.39
CA GLU A 183 20.00 -26.94 54.84
C GLU A 183 18.99 -27.93 55.47
N GLY A 184 19.24 -28.73 56.49
CA GLY A 184 20.19 -28.65 57.59
C GLY A 184 19.44 -29.05 58.88
N ALA A 185 19.83 -30.18 59.48
CA ALA A 185 19.72 -30.53 60.91
C ALA A 185 18.37 -30.96 61.56
N GLN A 186 18.56 -31.84 62.57
CA GLN A 186 17.68 -32.34 63.65
C GLN A 186 16.93 -33.65 63.33
N LYS A 187 17.15 -34.80 64.00
CA LYS A 187 17.71 -35.15 65.32
C LYS A 187 18.47 -36.48 65.24
#